data_AF-A0A956DAM6-F1
#
_entry.id   AF-A0A956DAM6-F1
#
_cell.length_a   1.000
_cell.length_b   1.000
_cell.length_c   1.000
_cell.angle_alpha   90.00
_cell.angle_beta   90.00
_cell.angle_gamma   90.00
#
_symmetry.space_group_name_H-M   'P 1'
#
loop_
_entity.id
_entity.type
_entity.pdbx_description
1 polymer ?
#
loop_
_entity_poly.entity_id
_entity_poly.type
_entity_poly.pdbx_seq_one_letter_code
_entity_poly.pdbx_strand_id
1 'polypeptide(L)' 'RDIVARFGRFPHRNDILGRESSDEERAFLKEPGSSF' A
#
# COMPACT_ATOMS: atom_id res chain seq x y z
N ARG A 1 4.95 7.46 -8.55
CA ARG A 1 5.46 8.44 -7.56
C ARG A 1 4.36 8.86 -6.57
N ASP A 2 3.09 8.76 -6.97
CA ASP A 2 1.94 9.18 -6.14
C ASP A 2 1.66 8.27 -4.95
N ILE A 3 1.96 6.96 -5.04
CA ILE A 3 1.78 6.01 -3.91
C ILE A 3 2.68 6.40 -2.73
N VAL A 4 3.96 6.69 -2.98
CA VAL A 4 4.88 7.14 -1.92
C VAL A 4 4.52 8.54 -1.44
N ALA A 5 4.00 9.42 -2.32
CA ALA A 5 3.52 10.73 -1.88
C ALA A 5 2.26 10.63 -0.99
N ARG A 6 1.37 9.67 -1.26
CA ARG A 6 0.12 9.44 -0.52
C ARG A 6 0.33 8.69 0.79
N PHE A 7 1.14 7.62 0.77
CA PHE A 7 1.30 6.70 1.89
C PHE A 7 2.68 6.78 2.56
N GLY A 8 3.64 7.53 2.02
CA GLY A 8 5.02 7.60 2.51
C GLY A 8 5.84 6.33 2.28
N ARG A 9 5.22 5.27 1.76
CA ARG A 9 5.80 3.94 1.55
C ARG A 9 5.06 3.19 0.44
N PHE A 10 5.46 1.95 0.18
CA PHE A 10 4.76 1.04 -0.74
C PHE A 10 3.92 0.04 0.06
N PRO A 11 2.58 0.17 0.08
CA PRO A 11 1.70 -0.70 0.86
C PRO A 11 1.86 -2.19 0.54
N HIS A 12 2.16 -2.54 -0.72
CA HIS A 12 2.41 -3.92 -1.14
C HIS A 12 3.60 -4.59 -0.43
N ARG A 13 4.54 -3.82 0.11
CA ARG A 13 5.72 -4.34 0.84
C ARG A 13 5.49 -4.45 2.33
N ASN A 14 4.32 -4.05 2.84
CA ASN A 14 4.05 -4.07 4.27
C ASN A 14 4.15 -5.49 4.83
N ASP A 15 3.54 -6.47 4.17
CA ASP A 15 3.56 -7.88 4.60
C ASP A 15 4.99 -8.46 4.66
N ILE A 16 5.78 -8.27 3.59
CA ILE A 16 7.17 -8.75 3.51
C ILE A 16 8.07 -8.09 4.58
N LEU A 17 7.76 -6.84 4.94
CA LEU A 17 8.53 -6.08 5.93
C LEU A 17 7.97 -6.21 7.36
N GLY A 18 6.95 -7.05 7.58
CA GLY A 18 6.30 -7.25 8.88
C GLY A 18 5.60 -6.01 9.41
N ARG A 19 5.12 -5.13 8.53
CA ARG A 19 4.39 -3.90 8.88
C ARG A 19 2.90 -4.12 8.74
N GLU A 20 2.14 -3.57 9.67
CA GLU A 20 0.69 -3.51 9.53
C GLU A 20 0.28 -2.43 8.52
N SER A 21 -0.60 -2.79 7.59
CA SER A 21 -1.19 -1.84 6.64
C SER A 21 -2.32 -1.06 7.33
N SER A 22 -2.44 0.24 7.06
CA SER A 22 -3.60 1.03 7.52
C SER A 22 -4.88 0.63 6.77
N ASP A 23 -6.04 1.11 7.24
CA ASP A 23 -7.31 0.90 6.54
C ASP A 23 -7.31 1.46 5.11
N GLU A 24 -6.73 2.65 4.91
CA GLU A 24 -6.60 3.25 3.58
C GLU A 24 -5.68 2.43 2.66
N GLU A 25 -4.57 1.93 3.20
CA GLU A 25 -3.67 1.06 2.46
C GLU A 25 -4.36 -0.25 2.08
N ARG A 26 -5.11 -0.86 3.01
CA ARG A 26 -5.90 -2.07 2.74
C ARG A 26 -6.99 -1.85 1.68
N ALA A 27 -7.64 -0.69 1.70
CA ALA A 27 -8.62 -0.32 0.68
C ALA A 27 -7.95 -0.16 -0.68
N PHE A 28 -6.83 0.57 -0.74
CA PHE A 28 -6.04 0.75 -1.95
C PHE A 28 -5.57 -0.59 -2.55
N LEU A 29 -5.08 -1.51 -1.72
CA LEU A 29 -4.66 -2.85 -2.16
C LEU A 29 -5.79 -3.72 -2.75
N LYS A 30 -7.06 -3.33 -2.56
CA LYS A 30 -8.22 -4.02 -3.14
C LYS A 30 -8.70 -3.40 -4.45
N GLU A 31 -8.19 -2.22 -4.82
CA GLU A 31 -8.61 -1.53 -6.03
C GLU A 31 -8.02 -2.20 -7.29
N PRO A 32 -8.77 -2.32 -8.39
CA PRO A 32 -8.21 -2.78 -9.66
C PRO A 32 -7.14 -1.80 -10.14
N GLY A 33 -5.96 -2.31 -10.52
CA GLY A 33 -4.80 -1.48 -10.85
C GLY A 33 -3.87 -1.18 -9.66
N SER A 34 -4.19 -1.68 -8.46
CA SER A 34 -3.25 -1.77 -7.34
C SER A 34 -2.31 -2.99 -7.43
N SER A 35 -2.10 -3.50 -8.64
CA SER A 35 -1.05 -4.49 -8.92
C SER A 35 0.17 -3.76 -9.45
N PHE A 36 1.37 -4.20 -9.07
CA PHE A 36 2.63 -3.63 -9.53
C PHE A 36 2.76 -3.64 -11.05
#